data_AF-A0A3M8BFJ7-F1
#
_entry.id   AF-A0A3M8BFJ7-F1
#
_cell.length_a   1.000
_cell.length_b   1.000
_cell.length_c   1.000
_cell.angle_alpha   90.00
_cell.angle_beta   90.00
_cell.angle_gamma   90.00
#
_symmetry.space_group_name_H-M   'P 1'
#
loop_
_entity.id
_entity.type
_entity.pdbx_description
1 polymer ?
#
loop_
_entity_poly.entity_id
_entity_poly.type
_entity_poly.pdbx_seq_one_letter_code
_entity_poly.pdbx_strand_id
1 'polypeptide(L)'
;MNKWKNSMVIATIAMGLALPSFAQAAEPGLPDTEMTPASRMAHDHGEHGQMHKKMRHGMHGSVHQKMYMLLLAEKYTPDSVAQWQEVFKERERLMSEFAALREDPKWKAKREERRQLVSKLNEQVKKGEITNEQMEQQLAQWKEKNMAMPGAKEDRDARKARMEKMRMTHEAFHAAIESGDAAKIKEVLPQMLEQMKAKNALLAKKLEQRKK
;
A
#
# COMPACT_ATOMS: atom_id res chain seq x y z
N MET A 1 -3.41 14.36 48.45
CA MET A 1 -4.75 13.84 48.79
C MET A 1 -5.79 14.69 48.08
N ASN A 2 -6.84 14.04 47.56
CA ASN A 2 -8.17 14.56 47.20
C ASN A 2 -8.54 14.80 45.71
N LYS A 3 -8.95 13.69 45.09
CA LYS A 3 -10.28 13.42 44.49
C LYS A 3 -10.72 14.36 43.35
N TRP A 4 -10.51 13.92 42.12
CA TRP A 4 -11.32 14.35 40.97
C TRP A 4 -12.27 13.22 40.60
N LYS A 5 -13.55 13.59 40.52
CA LYS A 5 -14.71 12.70 40.50
C LYS A 5 -15.00 12.24 39.07
N ASN A 6 -15.31 10.95 38.96
CA ASN A 6 -15.88 10.32 37.78
C ASN A 6 -17.26 10.94 37.45
N SER A 7 -17.46 11.33 36.19
CA SER A 7 -18.80 11.51 35.62
C SER A 7 -18.92 10.60 34.40
N MET A 8 -19.68 9.53 34.60
CA MET A 8 -20.03 8.51 33.61
C MET A 8 -21.35 8.93 32.95
N VAL A 9 -21.35 9.19 31.64
CA VAL A 9 -22.58 9.39 30.86
C VAL A 9 -22.89 8.09 30.14
N ILE A 10 -23.98 7.45 30.54
CA ILE A 10 -24.55 6.28 29.86
C ILE A 10 -25.43 6.80 28.72
N ALA A 11 -25.02 6.58 27.48
CA ALA A 11 -25.85 6.80 26.30
C ALA A 11 -26.32 5.46 25.75
N THR A 12 -27.55 5.07 26.09
CA THR A 12 -28.27 3.96 25.46
C THR A 12 -28.87 4.43 24.13
N ILE A 13 -28.36 3.92 23.02
CA ILE A 13 -28.99 4.05 21.70
C ILE A 13 -29.62 2.71 21.34
N ALA A 14 -30.95 2.70 21.22
CA ALA A 14 -31.72 1.56 20.75
C ALA A 14 -31.58 1.43 19.23
N MET A 15 -31.15 0.26 18.75
CA MET A 15 -31.08 -0.06 17.32
C MET A 15 -32.42 -0.64 16.85
N GLY A 16 -33.15 0.09 16.01
CA GLY A 16 -34.23 -0.46 15.20
C GLY A 16 -33.69 -0.85 13.83
N LEU A 17 -33.50 -2.15 13.59
CA LEU A 17 -33.16 -2.71 12.28
C LEU A 17 -34.46 -3.05 11.53
N ALA A 18 -34.73 -2.34 10.45
CA ALA A 18 -35.65 -2.78 9.41
C ALA A 18 -34.85 -2.93 8.11
N LEU A 19 -34.60 -4.17 7.69
CA LEU A 19 -34.05 -4.47 6.37
C LEU A 19 -35.21 -4.85 5.44
N PRO A 20 -35.39 -4.19 4.28
CA PRO A 20 -36.24 -4.72 3.22
C PRO A 20 -35.48 -5.78 2.42
N SER A 21 -36.09 -6.95 2.32
CA SER A 21 -35.67 -8.11 1.54
C SER A 21 -35.51 -7.78 0.05
N PHE A 22 -34.35 -8.11 -0.52
CA PHE A 22 -34.19 -8.18 -1.98
C PHE A 22 -34.52 -9.60 -2.45
N ALA A 23 -35.60 -9.75 -3.22
CA ALA A 23 -35.91 -10.95 -3.94
C ALA A 23 -35.00 -11.05 -5.18
N GLN A 24 -34.28 -12.17 -5.34
CA GLN A 24 -33.66 -12.57 -6.60
C GLN A 24 -34.69 -13.38 -7.40
N ALA A 25 -34.96 -12.95 -8.63
CA ALA A 25 -35.62 -13.76 -9.64
C ALA A 25 -34.54 -14.30 -10.59
N ALA A 26 -34.41 -15.62 -10.63
CA ALA A 26 -33.69 -16.38 -11.63
C ALA A 26 -34.71 -16.98 -12.60
N GLU A 27 -34.41 -17.01 -13.90
CA GLU A 27 -35.06 -17.81 -14.96
C GLU A 27 -34.15 -17.70 -16.23
N PRO A 28 -34.25 -18.61 -17.23
CA PRO A 28 -33.14 -19.48 -17.61
C PRO A 28 -32.76 -19.47 -19.12
N GLY A 29 -31.59 -20.06 -19.41
CA GLY A 29 -31.19 -20.88 -20.58
C GLY A 29 -31.57 -20.46 -22.02
N LEU A 30 -30.58 -20.11 -22.86
CA LEU A 30 -29.91 -20.95 -23.91
C LEU A 30 -30.27 -20.43 -25.33
N PRO A 31 -29.54 -20.73 -26.44
CA PRO A 31 -28.51 -21.75 -26.63
C PRO A 31 -27.19 -21.30 -27.30
N ASP A 32 -26.27 -22.27 -27.31
CA ASP A 32 -24.96 -22.31 -27.95
C ASP A 32 -24.92 -21.83 -29.41
N THR A 33 -23.84 -21.13 -29.76
CA THR A 33 -23.34 -21.11 -31.14
C THR A 33 -21.84 -21.35 -31.10
N GLU A 34 -21.47 -22.56 -31.50
CA GLU A 34 -20.10 -22.97 -31.76
C GLU A 34 -19.48 -22.04 -32.82
N MET A 35 -18.32 -21.45 -32.51
CA MET A 35 -17.38 -20.98 -33.51
C MET A 35 -16.01 -21.59 -33.23
N THR A 36 -15.48 -22.17 -34.31
CA THR A 36 -14.25 -22.94 -34.46
C THR A 36 -12.98 -22.35 -33.85
N PRO A 37 -11.99 -23.18 -33.45
CA PRO A 37 -10.74 -22.76 -32.86
C PRO A 37 -9.67 -22.56 -33.95
N ALA A 38 -9.47 -21.32 -34.40
CA ALA A 38 -8.28 -20.99 -35.16
C ALA A 38 -7.84 -19.54 -34.90
N SER A 39 -6.63 -19.41 -34.37
CA SER A 39 -5.82 -18.19 -34.38
C SER A 39 -6.21 -17.06 -33.41
N ARG A 40 -5.84 -17.22 -32.13
CA ARG A 40 -5.49 -16.09 -31.24
C ARG A 40 -4.29 -16.46 -30.36
N MET A 41 -3.11 -16.52 -30.96
CA MET A 41 -1.86 -16.21 -30.28
C MET A 41 -1.31 -14.91 -30.86
N ALA A 42 -2.06 -13.83 -30.65
CA ALA A 42 -1.46 -12.51 -30.55
C ALA A 42 -1.22 -12.30 -29.06
N HIS A 43 0.05 -12.29 -28.66
CA HIS A 43 0.44 -11.83 -27.34
C HIS A 43 0.06 -10.35 -27.26
N ASP A 44 -1.16 -10.11 -26.76
CA ASP A 44 -1.68 -8.79 -26.49
C ASP A 44 -0.93 -8.23 -25.28
N HIS A 45 0.15 -7.49 -25.54
CA HIS A 45 0.75 -6.58 -24.57
C HIS A 45 0.02 -5.22 -24.57
N GLY A 46 -1.30 -5.25 -24.76
CA GLY A 46 -2.17 -4.09 -24.91
C GLY A 46 -2.89 -3.63 -23.65
N GLU A 47 -2.56 -4.07 -22.43
CA GLU A 47 -3.31 -3.57 -21.26
C GLU A 47 -2.58 -3.49 -19.91
N HIS A 48 -1.25 -3.48 -19.87
CA HIS A 48 -0.55 -3.19 -18.60
C HIS A 48 -0.45 -1.70 -18.25
N GLY A 49 -1.01 -0.79 -19.07
CA GLY A 49 -0.99 0.66 -18.84
C GLY A 49 -2.04 1.18 -17.84
N GLN A 50 -3.14 0.45 -17.61
CA GLN A 50 -4.25 0.95 -16.79
C GLN A 50 -4.24 0.47 -15.33
N MET A 51 -3.72 -0.72 -15.02
CA MET A 51 -3.63 -1.16 -13.62
C MET A 51 -2.64 -0.35 -12.77
N HIS A 52 -1.65 0.29 -13.38
CA HIS A 52 -0.67 1.09 -12.64
C HIS A 52 -1.14 2.49 -12.23
N LYS A 53 -2.25 3.01 -12.78
CA LYS A 53 -2.76 4.34 -12.38
C LYS A 53 -3.45 4.32 -11.01
N LYS A 54 -4.07 3.21 -10.59
CA LYS A 54 -4.74 3.11 -9.28
C LYS A 54 -3.77 2.95 -8.11
N MET A 55 -2.57 2.39 -8.32
CA MET A 55 -1.57 2.25 -7.24
C MET A 55 -0.85 3.56 -6.87
N ARG A 56 -0.93 4.63 -7.67
CA ARG A 56 -0.26 5.90 -7.36
C ARG A 56 -0.90 6.69 -6.21
N HIS A 57 -2.13 6.36 -5.81
CA HIS A 57 -2.82 7.03 -4.70
C HIS A 57 -2.49 6.45 -3.31
N GLY A 58 -1.74 5.34 -3.22
CA GLY A 58 -1.52 4.61 -1.96
C GLY A 58 -0.33 5.06 -1.11
N MET A 59 0.37 6.15 -1.46
CA MET A 59 1.59 6.56 -0.74
C MET A 59 1.37 7.58 0.38
N HIS A 60 0.30 8.38 0.33
CA HIS A 60 -0.20 8.99 1.56
C HIS A 60 -0.98 7.91 2.29
N GLY A 61 -0.67 7.65 3.56
CA GLY A 61 -1.70 7.08 4.42
C GLY A 61 -2.87 8.05 4.29
N SER A 62 -3.97 7.64 3.67
CA SER A 62 -5.01 8.57 3.24
C SER A 62 -5.43 9.39 4.46
N VAL A 63 -5.83 10.65 4.27
CA VAL A 63 -6.36 11.48 5.36
C VAL A 63 -7.42 10.70 6.16
N HIS A 64 -8.19 9.85 5.46
CA HIS A 64 -9.11 8.88 6.04
C HIS A 64 -8.45 7.83 6.93
N GLN A 65 -7.33 7.21 6.53
CA GLN A 65 -6.61 6.27 7.39
C GLN A 65 -6.11 6.95 8.67
N LYS A 66 -5.53 8.15 8.58
CA LYS A 66 -5.07 8.91 9.75
C LYS A 66 -6.24 9.21 10.70
N MET A 67 -7.33 9.75 10.15
CA MET A 67 -8.55 10.05 10.91
C MET A 67 -9.09 8.80 11.59
N TYR A 68 -9.23 7.71 10.85
CA TYR A 68 -9.78 6.46 11.33
C TYR A 68 -8.95 5.86 12.47
N MET A 69 -7.62 5.81 12.33
CA MET A 69 -6.74 5.30 13.39
C MET A 69 -6.76 6.19 14.63
N LEU A 70 -6.86 7.52 14.48
CA LEU A 70 -6.98 8.44 15.61
C LEU A 70 -8.30 8.26 16.36
N LEU A 71 -9.43 8.15 15.65
CA LEU A 71 -10.73 7.89 16.27
C LEU A 71 -10.74 6.57 17.04
N LEU A 72 -10.13 5.53 16.49
CA LEU A 72 -9.99 4.25 17.18
C LEU A 72 -9.06 4.37 18.40
N ALA A 73 -7.96 5.10 18.29
CA ALA A 73 -7.06 5.32 19.41
C ALA A 73 -7.73 6.11 20.53
N GLU A 74 -8.48 7.18 20.22
CA GLU A 74 -9.23 7.95 21.21
C GLU A 74 -10.26 7.07 21.94
N LYS A 75 -10.95 6.20 21.21
CA LYS A 75 -11.99 5.33 21.77
C LYS A 75 -11.44 4.17 22.60
N TYR A 76 -10.39 3.50 22.13
CA TYR A 76 -9.95 2.21 22.70
C TYR A 76 -8.60 2.27 23.42
N THR A 77 -7.71 3.20 23.04
CA THR A 77 -6.35 3.34 23.58
C THR A 77 -5.96 4.81 23.77
N PRO A 78 -6.70 5.59 24.59
CA PRO A 78 -6.57 7.05 24.66
C PRO A 78 -5.16 7.52 25.06
N ASP A 79 -4.47 6.74 25.90
CA ASP A 79 -3.10 7.04 26.34
C ASP A 79 -2.07 7.03 25.19
N SER A 80 -2.41 6.43 24.04
CA SER A 80 -1.54 6.33 22.86
C SER A 80 -1.84 7.35 21.76
N VAL A 81 -2.87 8.19 21.91
CA VAL A 81 -3.30 9.15 20.88
C VAL A 81 -2.17 10.12 20.49
N ALA A 82 -1.44 10.63 21.47
CA ALA A 82 -0.28 11.50 21.23
C ALA A 82 0.78 10.81 20.36
N GLN A 83 1.08 9.54 20.65
CA GLN A 83 2.05 8.76 19.86
C GLN A 83 1.56 8.54 18.42
N TRP A 84 0.26 8.28 18.22
CA TRP A 84 -0.32 8.17 16.88
C TRP A 84 -0.16 9.47 16.09
N GLN A 85 -0.46 10.62 16.72
CA GLN A 85 -0.29 11.93 16.08
C GLN A 85 1.17 12.20 15.68
N GLU A 86 2.13 11.91 16.56
CA GLU A 86 3.56 12.04 16.29
C GLU A 86 4.00 11.17 15.11
N VAL A 87 3.59 9.90 15.11
CA VAL A 87 3.93 8.96 14.03
C VAL A 87 3.35 9.41 12.69
N PHE A 88 2.13 9.97 12.66
CA PHE A 88 1.57 10.52 11.43
C PHE A 88 2.27 11.79 10.98
N LYS A 89 2.60 12.72 11.89
CA LYS A 89 3.39 13.92 11.57
C LYS A 89 4.73 13.56 10.97
N GLU A 90 5.43 12.59 11.56
CA GLU A 90 6.71 12.11 11.05
C GLU A 90 6.55 11.47 9.66
N ARG A 91 5.49 10.69 9.45
CA ARG A 91 5.20 10.10 8.15
C ARG A 91 4.96 11.17 7.09
N GLU A 92 4.19 12.21 7.40
CA GLU A 92 3.92 13.33 6.50
C GLU A 92 5.21 14.07 6.14
N ARG A 93 6.07 14.37 7.13
CA ARG A 93 7.39 14.98 6.92
C ARG A 93 8.25 14.14 5.97
N LEU A 94 8.41 12.85 6.26
CA LEU A 94 9.21 11.94 5.45
C LEU A 94 8.67 11.81 4.01
N MET A 95 7.34 11.74 3.84
CA MET A 95 6.72 11.66 2.53
C MET A 95 6.91 12.95 1.73
N SER A 96 6.84 14.11 2.38
CA SER A 96 7.10 15.41 1.76
C SER A 96 8.55 15.52 1.28
N GLU A 97 9.51 15.15 2.12
CA GLU A 97 10.93 15.12 1.73
C GLU A 97 11.20 14.12 0.59
N PHE A 98 10.55 12.95 0.59
CA PHE A 98 10.61 12.02 -0.53
C PHE A 98 10.04 12.61 -1.82
N ALA A 99 8.96 13.38 -1.73
CA ALA A 99 8.38 14.06 -2.89
C ALA A 99 9.34 15.12 -3.43
N ALA A 100 9.97 15.91 -2.56
CA ALA A 100 10.98 16.90 -2.94
C ALA A 100 12.19 16.25 -3.65
N LEU A 101 12.67 15.11 -3.17
CA LEU A 101 13.74 14.35 -3.85
C LEU A 101 13.35 13.91 -5.27
N ARG A 102 12.06 13.75 -5.59
CA ARG A 102 11.66 13.42 -6.96
C ARG A 102 11.84 14.61 -7.89
N GLU A 103 11.76 15.83 -7.37
CA GLU A 103 11.89 17.06 -8.15
C GLU A 103 13.34 17.48 -8.38
N ASP A 104 14.28 16.91 -7.64
CA ASP A 104 15.72 17.09 -7.80
C ASP A 104 16.17 16.79 -9.25
N PRO A 105 16.94 17.69 -9.90
CA PRO A 105 17.51 17.48 -11.23
C PRO A 105 18.23 16.13 -11.41
N LYS A 106 18.97 15.66 -10.39
CA LYS A 106 19.67 14.35 -10.40
C LYS A 106 18.69 13.21 -10.65
N TRP A 107 17.55 13.23 -9.96
CA TRP A 107 16.52 12.19 -10.07
C TRP A 107 15.61 12.38 -11.28
N LYS A 108 15.44 13.61 -11.78
CA LYS A 108 14.76 13.87 -13.07
C LYS A 108 15.56 13.32 -14.24
N ALA A 109 16.87 13.62 -14.30
CA ALA A 109 17.76 13.14 -15.36
C ALA A 109 17.79 11.61 -15.43
N LYS A 110 17.97 10.92 -14.28
CA LYS A 110 17.94 9.44 -14.23
C LYS A 110 16.61 8.85 -14.69
N ARG A 111 15.47 9.51 -14.42
CA ARG A 111 14.16 9.06 -14.89
C ARG A 111 14.01 9.19 -16.40
N GLU A 112 14.52 10.29 -16.96
CA GLU A 112 14.49 10.51 -18.40
C GLU A 112 15.43 9.54 -19.13
N GLU A 113 16.64 9.32 -18.60
CA GLU A 113 17.57 8.30 -19.11
C GLU A 113 16.91 6.91 -19.16
N ARG A 114 16.23 6.52 -18.07
CA ARG A 114 15.48 5.26 -18.04
C ARG A 114 14.38 5.23 -19.10
N ARG A 115 13.66 6.34 -19.29
CA ARG A 115 12.56 6.44 -20.26
C ARG A 115 13.08 6.23 -21.68
N GLN A 116 14.18 6.88 -22.02
CA GLN A 116 14.85 6.75 -23.31
C GLN A 116 15.34 5.32 -23.54
N LEU A 117 15.99 4.72 -22.52
CA LEU A 117 16.42 3.31 -22.58
C LEU A 117 15.24 2.37 -22.83
N VAL A 118 14.14 2.49 -22.07
CA VAL A 118 12.94 1.67 -22.26
C VAL A 118 12.35 1.85 -23.65
N SER A 119 12.29 3.09 -24.16
CA SER A 119 11.79 3.36 -25.51
C SER A 119 12.62 2.65 -26.57
N LYS A 120 13.95 2.77 -26.49
CA LYS A 120 14.89 2.12 -27.40
C LYS A 120 14.74 0.60 -27.36
N LEU A 121 14.73 0.00 -26.17
CA LEU A 121 14.60 -1.46 -26.04
C LEU A 121 13.27 -1.97 -26.59
N ASN A 122 12.17 -1.26 -26.36
CA ASN A 122 10.89 -1.61 -26.96
C ASN A 122 10.92 -1.61 -28.49
N GLU A 123 11.62 -0.66 -29.12
CA GLU A 123 11.78 -0.65 -30.57
C GLU A 123 12.61 -1.84 -31.06
N GLN A 124 13.68 -2.20 -30.34
CA GLN A 124 14.51 -3.37 -30.69
C GLN A 124 13.74 -4.69 -30.53
N VAL A 125 12.91 -4.81 -29.50
CA VAL A 125 11.98 -5.95 -29.34
C VAL A 125 11.01 -6.02 -30.52
N LYS A 126 10.40 -4.89 -30.91
CA LYS A 126 9.47 -4.84 -32.04
C LYS A 126 10.12 -5.21 -33.37
N LYS A 127 11.39 -4.85 -33.57
CA LYS A 127 12.18 -5.23 -34.74
C LYS A 127 12.70 -6.67 -34.69
N GLY A 128 12.53 -7.37 -33.57
CA GLY A 128 13.06 -8.71 -33.35
C GLY A 128 14.59 -8.75 -33.14
N GLU A 129 15.24 -7.60 -32.94
CA GLU A 129 16.69 -7.51 -32.67
C GLU A 129 17.04 -8.08 -31.30
N ILE A 130 16.12 -7.98 -30.33
CA ILE A 130 16.25 -8.55 -29.00
C ILE A 130 14.94 -9.21 -28.57
N THR A 131 15.03 -10.14 -27.63
CA THR A 131 13.87 -10.74 -26.97
C THR A 131 13.39 -9.89 -25.79
N ASN A 132 12.15 -10.14 -25.34
CA ASN A 132 11.64 -9.54 -24.10
C ASN A 132 12.54 -9.85 -22.89
N GLU A 133 13.10 -11.07 -22.80
CA GLU A 133 14.00 -11.46 -21.72
C GLU A 133 15.29 -10.63 -21.72
N GLN A 134 15.87 -10.39 -22.90
CA GLN A 134 17.06 -9.54 -23.03
C GLN A 134 16.77 -8.08 -22.66
N MET A 135 15.59 -7.56 -23.00
CA MET A 135 15.16 -6.23 -22.54
C MET A 135 15.07 -6.18 -21.00
N GLU A 136 14.46 -7.17 -20.36
CA GLU A 136 14.36 -7.23 -18.90
C GLU A 136 15.73 -7.27 -18.23
N GLN A 137 16.67 -8.06 -18.76
CA GLN A 137 18.04 -8.13 -18.27
C GLN A 137 18.76 -6.77 -18.38
N GLN A 138 18.65 -6.08 -19.51
CA GLN A 138 19.27 -4.76 -19.69
C GLN A 138 18.67 -3.71 -18.74
N LEU A 139 17.35 -3.75 -18.52
CA LEU A 139 16.70 -2.87 -17.54
C LEU A 139 17.10 -3.21 -16.10
N ALA A 140 17.31 -4.48 -15.79
CA ALA A 140 17.79 -4.92 -14.48
C ALA A 140 19.21 -4.43 -14.21
N GLN A 141 20.12 -4.57 -15.18
CA GLN A 141 21.50 -4.08 -15.10
C GLN A 141 21.54 -2.55 -14.96
N TRP A 142 20.75 -1.82 -15.77
CA TRP A 142 20.66 -0.37 -15.64
C TRP A 142 20.15 0.04 -14.25
N LYS A 143 19.14 -0.67 -13.73
CA LYS A 143 18.61 -0.43 -12.39
C LYS A 143 19.65 -0.72 -11.32
N GLU A 144 20.45 -1.79 -11.45
CA GLU A 144 21.52 -2.08 -10.50
C GLU A 144 22.59 -0.99 -10.53
N LYS A 145 23.01 -0.54 -11.70
CA LYS A 145 24.03 0.50 -11.82
C LYS A 145 23.57 1.88 -11.34
N ASN A 146 22.33 2.27 -11.68
CA ASN A 146 21.86 3.64 -11.51
C ASN A 146 20.89 3.85 -10.34
N MET A 147 20.24 2.78 -9.89
CA MET A 147 19.19 2.81 -8.87
C MET A 147 19.46 1.81 -7.72
N ALA A 148 20.53 1.01 -7.76
CA ALA A 148 20.87 0.22 -6.59
C ALA A 148 21.25 1.16 -5.45
N MET A 149 20.57 0.94 -4.34
CA MET A 149 20.85 1.60 -3.10
C MET A 149 21.90 0.73 -2.37
N PRO A 150 23.08 1.26 -2.02
CA PRO A 150 24.06 0.53 -1.22
C PRO A 150 23.40 0.04 0.08
N GLY A 151 23.45 -1.27 0.34
CA GLY A 151 22.85 -1.90 1.53
C GLY A 151 21.33 -2.11 1.48
N ALA A 152 20.68 -2.04 0.30
CA ALA A 152 19.25 -2.32 0.14
C ALA A 152 18.91 -3.77 -0.25
N LYS A 153 19.91 -4.67 -0.28
CA LYS A 153 19.66 -6.11 -0.20
C LYS A 153 19.25 -6.43 1.24
N GLU A 154 18.01 -6.06 1.57
CA GLU A 154 17.34 -6.71 2.69
C GLU A 154 17.30 -8.19 2.37
N ASP A 155 17.74 -9.00 3.34
CA ASP A 155 17.64 -10.44 3.24
C ASP A 155 16.20 -10.84 2.84
N ARG A 156 16.08 -11.74 1.87
CA ARG A 156 14.78 -12.09 1.28
C ARG A 156 13.84 -12.65 2.35
N ASP A 157 14.38 -13.41 3.28
CA ASP A 157 13.62 -14.05 4.35
C ASP A 157 13.25 -13.03 5.42
N ALA A 158 14.16 -12.12 5.79
CA ALA A 158 13.85 -10.99 6.67
C ALA A 158 12.72 -10.10 6.11
N ARG A 159 12.76 -9.82 4.79
CA ARG A 159 11.69 -9.07 4.12
C ARG A 159 10.37 -9.84 4.15
N LYS A 160 10.40 -11.14 3.86
CA LYS A 160 9.20 -12.00 3.86
C LYS A 160 8.59 -12.08 5.25
N ALA A 161 9.40 -12.31 6.29
CA ALA A 161 8.96 -12.35 7.67
C ALA A 161 8.33 -11.02 8.12
N ARG A 162 8.93 -9.88 7.76
CA ARG A 162 8.33 -8.56 8.06
C ARG A 162 6.98 -8.37 7.36
N MET A 163 6.88 -8.73 6.08
CA MET A 163 5.63 -8.63 5.32
C MET A 163 4.54 -9.53 5.90
N GLU A 164 4.91 -10.74 6.32
CA GLU A 164 3.99 -11.68 6.94
C GLU A 164 3.48 -11.17 8.29
N LYS A 165 4.37 -10.64 9.14
CA LYS A 165 3.97 -9.98 10.38
C LYS A 165 3.02 -8.80 10.13
N MET A 166 3.28 -8.01 9.09
CA MET A 166 2.37 -6.93 8.67
C MET A 166 1.02 -7.48 8.25
N ARG A 167 1.00 -8.52 7.42
CA ARG A 167 -0.23 -9.18 6.96
C ARG A 167 -1.07 -9.66 8.14
N MET A 168 -0.48 -10.43 9.05
CA MET A 168 -1.16 -10.98 10.21
C MET A 168 -1.77 -9.90 11.11
N THR A 169 -1.03 -8.83 11.41
CA THR A 169 -1.58 -7.74 12.24
C THR A 169 -2.71 -6.99 11.52
N HIS A 170 -2.62 -6.79 10.21
CA HIS A 170 -3.69 -6.18 9.43
C HIS A 170 -4.94 -7.07 9.37
N GLU A 171 -4.79 -8.39 9.26
CA GLU A 171 -5.89 -9.35 9.30
C GLU A 171 -6.55 -9.40 10.68
N ALA A 172 -5.76 -9.48 11.76
CA ALA A 172 -6.27 -9.40 13.11
C ALA A 172 -7.01 -8.08 13.38
N PHE A 173 -6.47 -6.96 12.88
CA PHE A 173 -7.13 -5.66 12.96
C PHE A 173 -8.46 -5.67 12.20
N HIS A 174 -8.48 -6.18 10.98
CA HIS A 174 -9.69 -6.23 10.17
C HIS A 174 -10.77 -7.08 10.85
N ALA A 175 -10.43 -8.28 11.30
CA ALA A 175 -11.34 -9.16 12.00
C ALA A 175 -11.86 -8.55 13.32
N ALA A 176 -11.02 -7.83 14.06
CA ALA A 176 -11.43 -7.12 15.27
C ALA A 176 -12.45 -6.00 14.98
N ILE A 177 -12.26 -5.27 13.86
CA ILE A 177 -13.20 -4.24 13.41
C ILE A 177 -14.51 -4.87 12.93
N GLU A 178 -14.45 -5.91 12.09
CA GLU A 178 -15.63 -6.60 11.56
C GLU A 178 -16.50 -7.22 12.66
N SER A 179 -15.86 -7.83 13.66
CA SER A 179 -16.56 -8.41 14.81
C SER A 179 -17.05 -7.37 15.82
N GLY A 180 -16.59 -6.12 15.73
CA GLY A 180 -16.89 -5.06 16.70
C GLY A 180 -16.33 -5.32 18.11
N ASP A 181 -15.38 -6.24 18.24
CA ASP A 181 -14.83 -6.68 19.53
C ASP A 181 -13.88 -5.62 20.11
N ALA A 182 -14.39 -4.82 21.04
CA ALA A 182 -13.66 -3.73 21.67
C ALA A 182 -12.34 -4.17 22.34
N ALA A 183 -12.30 -5.37 22.92
CA ALA A 183 -11.10 -5.89 23.59
C ALA A 183 -10.02 -6.21 22.56
N LYS A 184 -10.38 -6.88 21.46
CA LYS A 184 -9.45 -7.16 20.36
C LYS A 184 -8.96 -5.91 19.65
N ILE A 185 -9.84 -4.92 19.44
CA ILE A 185 -9.45 -3.63 18.86
C ILE A 185 -8.41 -2.95 19.76
N LYS A 186 -8.63 -2.94 21.07
CA LYS A 186 -7.69 -2.39 22.05
C LYS A 186 -6.34 -3.10 22.04
N GLU A 187 -6.33 -4.42 21.84
CA GLU A 187 -5.12 -5.24 21.82
C GLU A 187 -4.28 -5.04 20.55
N VAL A 188 -4.93 -4.93 19.38
CA VAL A 188 -4.22 -4.84 18.08
C VAL A 188 -3.74 -3.43 17.75
N LEU A 189 -4.37 -2.37 18.29
CA LEU A 189 -4.01 -0.98 18.01
C LEU A 189 -2.53 -0.65 18.35
N PRO A 190 -1.98 -1.06 19.52
CA PRO A 190 -0.55 -0.90 19.80
C PRO A 190 0.35 -1.58 18.77
N GLN A 191 -0.03 -2.76 18.26
CA GLN A 191 0.74 -3.45 17.23
C GLN A 191 0.75 -2.68 15.91
N MET A 192 -0.40 -2.12 15.52
CA MET A 192 -0.52 -1.25 14.35
C MET A 192 0.34 0.02 14.48
N LEU A 193 0.40 0.61 15.68
CA LEU A 193 1.24 1.77 15.97
C LEU A 193 2.73 1.44 15.78
N GLU A 194 3.20 0.32 16.34
CA GLU A 194 4.58 -0.13 16.20
C GLU A 194 4.95 -0.45 14.75
N GLN A 195 4.04 -1.05 13.98
CA GLN A 195 4.26 -1.24 12.54
C GLN A 195 4.42 0.07 11.80
N MET A 196 3.68 1.11 12.20
CA MET A 196 3.78 2.41 11.58
C MET A 196 5.09 3.12 11.94
N LYS A 197 5.53 3.04 13.20
CA LYS A 197 6.88 3.48 13.62
C LYS A 197 7.98 2.80 12.81
N ALA A 198 7.92 1.47 12.68
CA ALA A 198 8.90 0.70 11.91
C ALA A 198 8.92 1.09 10.41
N LYS A 199 7.75 1.32 9.81
CA LYS A 199 7.63 1.81 8.43
C LYS A 199 8.25 3.20 8.28
N ASN A 200 8.06 4.10 9.23
CA ASN A 200 8.67 5.43 9.21
C ASN A 200 10.20 5.35 9.36
N ALA A 201 10.73 4.52 10.27
CA ALA A 201 12.17 4.31 10.41
C ALA A 201 12.82 3.79 9.12
N LEU A 202 12.17 2.83 8.44
CA LEU A 202 12.62 2.35 7.13
C LEU A 202 12.60 3.45 6.07
N LEU A 203 11.54 4.28 6.08
CA LEU A 203 11.39 5.39 5.15
C LEU A 203 12.50 6.43 5.38
N ALA A 204 12.75 6.83 6.62
CA ALA A 204 13.85 7.72 6.99
C ALA A 204 15.22 7.18 6.53
N LYS A 205 15.52 5.90 6.77
CA LYS A 205 16.76 5.27 6.31
C LYS A 205 16.91 5.34 4.78
N LYS A 206 15.84 5.04 4.03
CA LYS A 206 15.85 5.11 2.56
C LYS A 206 16.03 6.53 2.05
N LEU A 207 15.49 7.50 2.78
CA LEU A 207 15.55 8.91 2.42
C LEU A 207 16.99 9.44 2.58
N GLU A 208 17.64 9.15 3.70
CA GLU A 208 19.05 9.48 3.93
C GLU A 208 19.98 8.84 2.89
N GLN A 209 19.71 7.59 2.54
CA GLN A 209 20.46 6.92 1.47
C GLN A 209 20.28 7.56 0.08
N ARG A 210 19.15 8.23 -0.19
CA ARG A 210 18.89 8.91 -1.48
C ARG A 210 19.39 10.35 -1.55
N LYS A 211 19.60 10.98 -0.40
CA LYS A 211 20.20 12.31 -0.28
C LYS A 211 21.72 12.28 -0.56
N LYS A 212 22.37 11.14 -0.30
CA LYS A 212 23.77 10.89 -0.69
C LYS A 212 23.92 10.79 -2.23
#